data_AF-A0A3B0TGS4-F1
#
_entry.id   AF-A0A3B0TGS4-F1
#
_cell.length_a   1.000
_cell.length_b   1.000
_cell.length_c   1.000
_cell.angle_alpha   90.00
_cell.angle_beta   90.00
_cell.angle_gamma   90.00
#
_symmetry.space_group_name_H-M   'P 1'
#
loop_
_entity.id
_entity.type
_entity.pdbx_description
1 polymer ?
#
loop_
_entity_poly.entity_id
_entity_poly.type
_entity_poly.pdbx_seq_one_letter_code
_entity_poly.pdbx_strand_id
1 'polypeptide(L)'
;MLADKDRIFTNLYGFDDWKLAGARARGGWDDTRAILAKGRDWIVEEMKESGLRGRGGAGFPTGLKWSFMPKENDGRPHYLVVNADESEPGTCKDREILRNDPHHLVEGCLLAAFAMGAHTAYIYVRGEFIHERMRLQHAIDEAYEAGLIGKNACGSGWDMDVFVHHGAGAYICGEETALLESMEGKKGQPRLKPPFPANCGLYGCPTTVNNVESIAVAPTILRRGASWFAGLGKPNNTGTKLFCISGHVEKPCNVEEEMGIPLRELLEKHCGGVRGGWDNLLAV
;
A
#
# COMPACT_ATOMS: atom_id res chain seq x y z
N MET A 1 5.31 17.61 -14.42
CA MET A 1 4.93 17.85 -13.02
C MET A 1 3.49 17.46 -12.83
N LEU A 2 3.26 16.58 -11.87
CA LEU A 2 1.97 16.09 -11.41
C LEU A 2 1.20 17.24 -10.77
N ALA A 3 -0.01 17.49 -11.28
CA ALA A 3 -0.90 18.47 -10.67
C ALA A 3 -1.40 17.97 -9.31
N ASP A 4 -1.68 18.88 -8.38
CA ASP A 4 -2.09 18.48 -7.02
C ASP A 4 -3.39 17.66 -7.00
N LYS A 5 -4.32 17.94 -7.93
CA LYS A 5 -5.54 17.15 -8.13
C LYS A 5 -5.28 15.69 -8.56
N ASP A 6 -4.07 15.40 -9.05
CA ASP A 6 -3.66 14.08 -9.54
C ASP A 6 -2.80 13.33 -8.51
N ARG A 7 -2.52 13.94 -7.35
CA ARG A 7 -1.89 13.28 -6.19
C ARG A 7 -2.93 12.37 -5.51
N ILE A 8 -2.56 11.13 -5.23
CA ILE A 8 -3.39 10.15 -4.52
C ILE A 8 -3.31 10.40 -3.00
N PHE A 9 -2.10 10.66 -2.49
CA PHE A 9 -1.83 10.84 -1.07
C PHE A 9 -1.94 12.32 -0.70
N THR A 10 -3.17 12.82 -0.70
CA THR A 10 -3.46 14.25 -0.53
C THR A 10 -3.08 14.81 0.84
N ASN A 11 -3.15 13.99 1.90
CA ASN A 11 -2.69 14.37 3.24
C ASN A 11 -1.29 13.82 3.58
N LEU A 12 -0.40 13.66 2.58
CA LEU A 12 0.93 13.07 2.81
C LEU A 12 1.72 13.73 3.95
N TYR A 13 1.57 15.04 4.11
CA TYR A 13 2.29 15.83 5.11
C TYR A 13 1.59 15.92 6.48
N GLY A 14 0.36 15.43 6.60
CA GLY A 14 -0.41 15.49 7.85
C GLY A 14 -0.87 16.91 8.22
N PHE A 15 -1.12 17.76 7.24
CA PHE A 15 -1.65 19.11 7.45
C PHE A 15 -3.16 19.09 7.70
N ASP A 16 -3.87 18.13 7.13
CA ASP A 16 -5.29 17.89 7.36
C ASP A 16 -5.53 16.79 8.40
N ASP A 17 -6.78 16.66 8.83
CA ASP A 17 -7.19 15.63 9.79
C ASP A 17 -7.03 14.21 9.21
N TRP A 18 -6.25 13.36 9.87
CA TRP A 18 -5.98 11.99 9.46
C TRP A 18 -7.09 11.00 9.88
N LYS A 19 -8.02 11.41 10.73
CA LYS A 19 -9.16 10.60 11.19
C LYS A 19 -10.24 10.44 10.12
N LEU A 20 -11.26 9.63 10.42
CA LEU A 20 -12.32 9.27 9.47
C LEU A 20 -13.02 10.47 8.87
N ALA A 21 -13.30 11.51 9.65
CA ALA A 21 -13.97 12.72 9.16
C ALA A 21 -13.12 13.44 8.09
N GLY A 22 -11.84 13.65 8.36
CA GLY A 22 -10.90 14.21 7.40
C GLY A 22 -10.69 13.31 6.17
N ALA A 23 -10.58 11.99 6.37
CA ALA A 23 -10.47 11.04 5.28
C ALA A 23 -11.67 11.11 4.32
N ARG A 24 -12.90 11.14 4.86
CA ARG A 24 -14.13 11.32 4.06
C ARG A 24 -14.16 12.67 3.33
N ALA A 25 -13.70 13.75 3.97
CA ALA A 25 -13.62 15.06 3.32
C ALA A 25 -12.66 15.06 2.11
N ARG A 26 -11.68 14.15 2.07
CA ARG A 26 -10.75 13.94 0.95
C ARG A 26 -11.20 12.83 -0.02
N GLY A 27 -12.40 12.29 0.15
CA GLY A 27 -12.97 11.24 -0.69
C GLY A 27 -12.56 9.81 -0.32
N GLY A 28 -12.01 9.59 0.88
CA GLY A 28 -11.80 8.27 1.43
C GLY A 28 -13.13 7.63 1.83
N TRP A 29 -13.28 6.34 1.55
CA TRP A 29 -14.53 5.56 1.72
C TRP A 29 -15.69 5.96 0.79
N ASP A 30 -15.44 6.80 -0.21
CA ASP A 30 -16.46 7.15 -1.21
C ASP A 30 -16.71 5.96 -2.14
N ASP A 31 -17.99 5.65 -2.35
CA ASP A 31 -18.49 4.60 -3.24
C ASP A 31 -17.89 3.20 -3.03
N THR A 32 -17.24 2.93 -1.90
CA THR A 32 -16.59 1.63 -1.62
C THR A 32 -17.55 0.46 -1.78
N ARG A 33 -18.80 0.61 -1.30
CA ARG A 33 -19.85 -0.41 -1.48
C ARG A 33 -20.18 -0.65 -2.95
N ALA A 34 -20.27 0.42 -3.75
CA ALA A 34 -20.57 0.31 -5.17
C ALA A 34 -19.41 -0.34 -5.93
N ILE A 35 -18.16 -0.05 -5.54
CA ILE A 35 -16.95 -0.72 -6.07
C ILE A 35 -16.99 -2.23 -5.76
N LEU A 36 -17.28 -2.61 -4.50
CA LEU A 36 -17.42 -4.02 -4.11
C LEU A 36 -18.52 -4.72 -4.91
N ALA A 37 -19.65 -4.05 -5.17
CA ALA A 37 -20.76 -4.59 -5.95
C ALA A 37 -20.42 -4.89 -7.42
N LYS A 38 -19.36 -4.29 -7.98
CA LYS A 38 -18.85 -4.63 -9.32
C LYS A 38 -18.18 -6.00 -9.38
N GLY A 39 -17.83 -6.57 -8.23
CA GLY A 39 -17.32 -7.94 -8.10
C GLY A 39 -15.80 -8.07 -8.19
N ARG A 40 -15.32 -9.23 -7.75
CA ARG A 40 -13.89 -9.55 -7.57
C ARG A 40 -13.10 -9.46 -8.88
N ASP A 41 -13.64 -10.07 -9.94
CA ASP A 41 -12.98 -10.14 -11.24
C ASP A 41 -12.83 -8.74 -11.85
N TRP A 42 -13.83 -7.86 -11.69
CA TRP A 42 -13.74 -6.47 -12.16
C TRP A 42 -12.60 -5.70 -11.46
N ILE A 43 -12.48 -5.82 -10.13
CA ILE A 43 -11.41 -5.14 -9.38
C ILE A 43 -10.03 -5.65 -9.82
N VAL A 44 -9.87 -6.97 -9.98
CA VAL A 44 -8.58 -7.54 -10.44
C VAL A 44 -8.24 -7.04 -11.83
N GLU A 45 -9.21 -6.95 -12.74
CA GLU A 45 -8.96 -6.50 -14.11
C GLU A 45 -8.63 -5.01 -14.18
N GLU A 46 -9.38 -4.14 -13.51
CA GLU A 46 -9.05 -2.71 -13.43
C GLU A 46 -7.63 -2.49 -12.87
N MET A 47 -7.24 -3.27 -11.86
CA MET A 47 -5.89 -3.17 -11.29
C MET A 47 -4.82 -3.68 -12.24
N LYS A 48 -5.11 -4.64 -13.13
CA LYS A 48 -4.21 -5.05 -14.22
C LYS A 48 -4.13 -3.97 -15.30
N GLU A 49 -5.27 -3.47 -15.76
CA GLU A 49 -5.38 -2.43 -16.79
C GLU A 49 -4.72 -1.11 -16.36
N SER A 50 -4.72 -0.80 -15.06
CA SER A 50 -4.02 0.37 -14.52
C SER A 50 -2.50 0.32 -14.74
N GLY A 51 -1.95 -0.88 -14.98
CA GLY A 51 -0.52 -1.11 -15.09
C GLY A 51 0.24 -0.94 -13.76
N LEU A 52 -0.46 -0.86 -12.61
CA LEU A 52 0.18 -0.71 -11.32
C LEU A 52 1.21 -1.81 -11.07
N ARG A 53 2.43 -1.40 -10.74
CA ARG A 53 3.51 -2.28 -10.31
C ARG A 53 3.78 -2.13 -8.82
N GLY A 54 4.25 -3.21 -8.20
CA GLY A 54 4.51 -3.27 -6.77
C GLY A 54 5.43 -2.14 -6.30
N ARG A 55 5.01 -1.44 -5.25
CA ARG A 55 5.62 -0.21 -4.72
C ARG A 55 6.56 -0.43 -3.54
N GLY A 56 6.88 -1.70 -3.24
CA GLY A 56 7.95 -2.08 -2.30
C GLY A 56 9.32 -1.94 -2.96
N GLY A 57 9.81 -3.01 -3.56
CA GLY A 57 11.05 -3.01 -4.37
C GLY A 57 11.05 -4.00 -5.54
N ALA A 58 10.22 -5.06 -5.47
CA ALA A 58 10.18 -6.10 -6.50
C ALA A 58 9.57 -5.66 -7.84
N GLY A 59 8.79 -4.57 -7.88
CA GLY A 59 8.20 -4.04 -9.12
C GLY A 59 7.29 -5.02 -9.87
N PHE A 60 6.73 -6.04 -9.20
CA PHE A 60 5.86 -7.04 -9.81
C PHE A 60 4.47 -6.46 -10.12
N PRO A 61 3.82 -6.72 -11.27
CA PRO A 61 2.51 -6.16 -11.60
C PRO A 61 1.44 -6.56 -10.56
N THR A 62 0.81 -5.58 -9.92
CA THR A 62 -0.02 -5.77 -8.71
C THR A 62 -1.31 -6.52 -9.03
N GLY A 63 -2.06 -6.11 -10.05
CA GLY A 63 -3.28 -6.82 -10.46
C GLY A 63 -3.02 -8.27 -10.90
N LEU A 64 -1.88 -8.51 -11.57
CA LEU A 64 -1.46 -9.88 -11.91
C LEU A 64 -1.17 -10.69 -10.66
N LYS A 65 -0.48 -10.10 -9.67
CA LYS A 65 -0.20 -10.76 -8.38
C LYS A 65 -1.49 -11.18 -7.69
N TRP A 66 -2.49 -10.30 -7.65
CA TRP A 66 -3.78 -10.58 -7.02
C TRP A 66 -4.51 -11.74 -7.71
N SER A 67 -4.36 -11.87 -9.02
CA SER A 67 -4.97 -12.98 -9.79
C SER A 67 -4.36 -14.36 -9.51
N PHE A 68 -3.24 -14.45 -8.78
CA PHE A 68 -2.66 -15.73 -8.37
C PHE A 68 -3.36 -16.36 -7.17
N MET A 69 -4.15 -15.58 -6.42
CA MET A 69 -4.92 -16.12 -5.31
C MET A 69 -5.97 -17.10 -5.83
N PRO A 70 -6.17 -18.27 -5.17
CA PRO A 70 -7.15 -19.26 -5.62
C PRO A 70 -8.54 -18.64 -5.76
N LYS A 71 -9.25 -18.97 -6.85
CA LYS A 71 -10.65 -18.56 -7.01
C LYS A 71 -11.57 -19.42 -6.14
N GLU A 72 -11.32 -20.72 -6.14
CA GLU A 72 -12.01 -21.70 -5.30
C GLU A 72 -11.31 -21.81 -3.95
N ASN A 73 -12.10 -21.81 -2.88
CA ASN A 73 -11.59 -22.00 -1.53
C ASN A 73 -11.57 -23.51 -1.24
N ASP A 74 -10.38 -24.05 -0.94
CA ASP A 74 -10.17 -25.47 -0.63
C ASP A 74 -10.41 -25.82 0.85
N GLY A 75 -11.07 -24.93 1.58
CA GLY A 75 -11.30 -24.99 3.03
C GLY A 75 -10.33 -24.10 3.83
N ARG A 76 -9.23 -23.65 3.22
CA ARG A 76 -8.28 -22.73 3.89
C ARG A 76 -8.74 -21.27 3.73
N PRO A 77 -8.71 -20.45 4.80
CA PRO A 77 -8.97 -19.02 4.68
C PRO A 77 -7.91 -18.35 3.80
N HIS A 78 -8.29 -17.33 3.05
CA HIS A 78 -7.32 -16.51 2.30
C HIS A 78 -6.93 -15.29 3.13
N TYR A 79 -5.65 -14.92 3.08
CA TYR A 79 -5.13 -13.77 3.80
C TYR A 79 -4.58 -12.72 2.85
N LEU A 80 -4.87 -11.45 3.15
CA LEU A 80 -4.06 -10.33 2.70
C LEU A 80 -3.03 -10.02 3.79
N VAL A 81 -1.77 -9.86 3.42
CA VAL A 81 -0.76 -9.31 4.31
C VAL A 81 -0.20 -8.03 3.69
N VAL A 82 -0.29 -6.93 4.42
CA VAL A 82 0.29 -5.65 4.04
C VAL A 82 1.65 -5.53 4.70
N ASN A 83 2.69 -5.41 3.88
CA ASN A 83 4.05 -5.17 4.32
C ASN A 83 4.26 -3.68 4.59
N ALA A 84 4.24 -3.33 5.88
CA ALA A 84 4.46 -2.01 6.44
C ALA A 84 5.74 -1.97 7.31
N ASP A 85 6.72 -2.85 7.03
CA ASP A 85 7.97 -2.91 7.77
C ASP A 85 8.95 -1.80 7.38
N GLU A 86 8.99 -1.35 6.11
CA GLU A 86 9.79 -0.21 5.63
C GLU A 86 11.15 0.00 6.35
N SER A 87 11.95 -1.07 6.43
CA SER A 87 13.28 -1.02 7.05
C SER A 87 14.39 -0.63 6.06
N GLU A 88 14.04 -0.39 4.79
CA GLU A 88 14.96 0.00 3.72
C GLU A 88 15.58 1.39 4.00
N PRO A 89 16.91 1.52 4.02
CA PRO A 89 17.56 2.81 4.22
C PRO A 89 17.11 3.87 3.20
N GLY A 90 16.79 5.07 3.68
CA GLY A 90 16.33 6.18 2.83
C GLY A 90 14.84 6.15 2.48
N THR A 91 14.11 5.09 2.85
CA THR A 91 12.68 4.96 2.57
C THR A 91 11.85 5.36 3.80
N CYS A 92 10.86 6.23 3.60
CA CYS A 92 9.95 6.69 4.65
C CYS A 92 8.56 7.08 4.11
N LYS A 93 8.12 6.46 3.01
CA LYS A 93 6.84 6.72 2.33
C LYS A 93 5.67 6.01 3.03
N ASP A 94 5.87 4.76 3.44
CA ASP A 94 4.86 3.95 4.11
C ASP A 94 4.59 4.53 5.49
N ARG A 95 5.64 5.01 6.16
CA ARG A 95 5.54 5.80 7.38
C ARG A 95 4.55 6.96 7.26
N GLU A 96 4.59 7.73 6.17
CA GLU A 96 3.66 8.85 5.97
C GLU A 96 2.22 8.38 5.76
N ILE A 97 2.00 7.31 4.98
CA ILE A 97 0.67 6.74 4.75
C ILE A 97 0.07 6.27 6.09
N LEU A 98 0.84 5.54 6.89
CA LEU A 98 0.37 4.98 8.18
C LEU A 98 -0.03 6.08 9.17
N ARG A 99 0.67 7.22 9.21
CA ARG A 99 0.42 8.25 10.22
C ARG A 99 -0.48 9.39 9.76
N ASN A 100 -0.54 9.69 8.46
CA ASN A 100 -1.24 10.87 7.96
C ASN A 100 -2.46 10.53 7.10
N ASP A 101 -2.55 9.34 6.51
CA ASP A 101 -3.73 8.91 5.76
C ASP A 101 -4.09 7.42 5.96
N PRO A 102 -4.19 6.92 7.22
CA PRO A 102 -4.38 5.50 7.50
C PRO A 102 -5.68 4.93 6.97
N HIS A 103 -6.77 5.72 6.91
CA HIS A 103 -8.04 5.25 6.35
C HIS A 103 -7.94 4.86 4.87
N HIS A 104 -7.08 5.54 4.11
CA HIS A 104 -6.84 5.21 2.70
C HIS A 104 -6.23 3.81 2.57
N LEU A 105 -5.31 3.45 3.48
CA LEU A 105 -4.76 2.11 3.55
C LEU A 105 -5.82 1.08 3.98
N VAL A 106 -6.62 1.37 5.00
CA VAL A 106 -7.65 0.44 5.51
C VAL A 106 -8.72 0.16 4.44
N GLU A 107 -9.15 1.19 3.70
CA GLU A 107 -10.03 1.02 2.55
C GLU A 107 -9.38 0.16 1.45
N GLY A 108 -8.10 0.42 1.16
CA GLY A 108 -7.30 -0.40 0.24
C GLY A 108 -7.25 -1.86 0.66
N CYS A 109 -7.10 -2.15 1.97
CA CYS A 109 -7.14 -3.51 2.50
C CYS A 109 -8.47 -4.19 2.19
N LEU A 110 -9.61 -3.52 2.39
CA LEU A 110 -10.93 -4.07 2.09
C LEU A 110 -11.08 -4.42 0.61
N LEU A 111 -10.75 -3.48 -0.28
CA LEU A 111 -10.92 -3.69 -1.73
C LEU A 111 -9.98 -4.77 -2.28
N ALA A 112 -8.71 -4.75 -1.85
CA ALA A 112 -7.72 -5.75 -2.26
C ALA A 112 -8.07 -7.15 -1.71
N ALA A 113 -8.43 -7.23 -0.43
CA ALA A 113 -8.81 -8.49 0.19
C ALA A 113 -10.06 -9.08 -0.47
N PHE A 114 -11.10 -8.27 -0.72
CA PHE A 114 -12.28 -8.69 -1.46
C PHE A 114 -11.91 -9.24 -2.85
N ALA A 115 -11.09 -8.52 -3.63
CA ALA A 115 -10.63 -8.97 -4.94
C ALA A 115 -9.97 -10.36 -4.88
N MET A 116 -9.14 -10.58 -3.85
CA MET A 116 -8.42 -11.83 -3.60
C MET A 116 -9.22 -12.90 -2.85
N GLY A 117 -10.48 -12.61 -2.48
CA GLY A 117 -11.33 -13.53 -1.71
C GLY A 117 -10.86 -13.75 -0.27
N ALA A 118 -10.09 -12.80 0.28
CA ALA A 118 -9.66 -12.78 1.66
C ALA A 118 -10.69 -12.05 2.55
N HIS A 119 -10.95 -12.63 3.72
CA HIS A 119 -11.79 -12.04 4.77
C HIS A 119 -10.98 -11.43 5.90
N THR A 120 -9.65 -11.52 5.81
CA THR A 120 -8.75 -11.02 6.85
C THR A 120 -7.53 -10.39 6.20
N ALA A 121 -7.23 -9.15 6.59
CA ALA A 121 -5.98 -8.49 6.33
C ALA A 121 -5.15 -8.36 7.60
N TYR A 122 -3.88 -8.69 7.52
CA TYR A 122 -2.89 -8.32 8.52
C TYR A 122 -2.01 -7.21 7.99
N ILE A 123 -1.85 -6.12 8.73
CA ILE A 123 -0.89 -5.06 8.44
C ILE A 123 0.31 -5.28 9.34
N TYR A 124 1.42 -5.76 8.77
CA TYR A 124 2.67 -6.00 9.48
C TYR A 124 3.48 -4.72 9.53
N VAL A 125 3.40 -4.01 10.65
CA VAL A 125 4.04 -2.72 10.87
C VAL A 125 5.44 -2.91 11.44
N ARG A 126 6.37 -2.08 10.99
CA ARG A 126 7.71 -1.98 11.57
C ARG A 126 7.66 -1.85 13.09
N GLY A 127 8.55 -2.54 13.79
CA GLY A 127 8.59 -2.49 15.27
C GLY A 127 8.80 -1.09 15.83
N GLU A 128 9.62 -0.28 15.16
CA GLU A 128 9.96 1.09 15.57
C GLU A 128 8.86 2.12 15.28
N PHE A 129 7.87 1.78 14.44
CA PHE A 129 6.76 2.65 14.04
C PHE A 129 5.63 2.63 15.09
N ILE A 130 5.96 2.98 16.34
CA ILE A 130 5.05 2.92 17.48
C ILE A 130 3.90 3.92 17.34
N HIS A 131 4.17 5.17 16.98
CA HIS A 131 3.12 6.18 16.85
C HIS A 131 2.26 5.96 15.60
N GLU A 132 2.90 5.56 14.51
CA GLU A 132 2.26 5.20 13.25
C GLU A 132 1.27 4.04 13.45
N ARG A 133 1.69 2.95 14.13
CA ARG A 133 0.78 1.81 14.40
C ARG A 133 -0.36 2.18 15.35
N MET A 134 -0.14 3.10 16.30
CA MET A 134 -1.22 3.58 17.18
C MET A 134 -2.25 4.40 16.40
N ARG A 135 -1.82 5.27 15.48
CA ARG A 135 -2.74 6.00 14.59
C ARG A 135 -3.47 5.06 13.64
N LEU A 136 -2.77 4.08 13.06
CA LEU A 136 -3.39 3.06 12.23
C LEU A 136 -4.45 2.26 13.01
N GLN A 137 -4.15 1.82 14.23
CA GLN A 137 -5.12 1.12 15.07
C GLN A 137 -6.35 2.00 15.34
N HIS A 138 -6.14 3.28 15.67
CA HIS A 138 -7.27 4.21 15.85
C HIS A 138 -8.16 4.33 14.61
N ALA A 139 -7.56 4.42 13.42
CA ALA A 139 -8.31 4.48 12.17
C ALA A 139 -9.05 3.15 11.86
N ILE A 140 -8.46 2.02 12.24
CA ILE A 140 -9.12 0.70 12.17
C ILE A 140 -10.33 0.67 13.11
N ASP A 141 -10.16 1.13 14.35
CA ASP A 141 -11.24 1.21 15.35
C ASP A 141 -12.38 2.12 14.84
N GLU A 142 -12.07 3.31 14.33
CA GLU A 142 -13.05 4.21 13.72
C GLU A 142 -13.78 3.56 12.52
N ALA A 143 -13.06 2.76 11.72
CA ALA A 143 -13.65 2.04 10.58
C ALA A 143 -14.57 0.89 11.02
N TYR A 144 -14.24 0.18 12.11
CA TYR A 144 -15.13 -0.81 12.73
C TYR A 144 -16.38 -0.15 13.32
N GLU A 145 -16.22 0.93 14.09
CA GLU A 145 -17.33 1.69 14.70
C GLU A 145 -18.29 2.24 13.65
N ALA A 146 -17.77 2.68 12.50
CA ALA A 146 -18.56 3.17 11.39
C ALA A 146 -19.15 2.07 10.49
N GLY A 147 -18.90 0.78 10.75
CA GLY A 147 -19.35 -0.35 9.93
C GLY A 147 -18.73 -0.41 8.53
N LEU A 148 -17.56 0.22 8.35
CA LEU A 148 -16.80 0.23 7.09
C LEU A 148 -16.00 -1.06 6.91
N ILE A 149 -15.57 -1.67 8.01
CA ILE A 149 -14.97 -3.01 8.07
C ILE A 149 -15.66 -3.85 9.16
N GLY A 150 -15.23 -5.09 9.32
CA GLY A 150 -15.85 -6.10 10.17
C GLY A 150 -16.95 -6.86 9.45
N LYS A 151 -17.99 -7.25 10.17
CA LYS A 151 -19.14 -7.95 9.59
C LYS A 151 -19.89 -7.03 8.64
N ASN A 152 -20.21 -7.54 7.44
CA ASN A 152 -20.93 -6.79 6.41
C ASN A 152 -20.28 -5.42 6.12
N ALA A 153 -18.98 -5.41 5.87
CA ALA A 153 -18.16 -4.24 5.59
C ALA A 153 -18.80 -3.33 4.54
N CYS A 154 -18.98 -2.05 4.87
CA CYS A 154 -19.66 -1.05 4.04
C CYS A 154 -21.10 -1.45 3.62
N GLY A 155 -21.76 -2.34 4.36
CA GLY A 155 -23.09 -2.86 4.00
C GLY A 155 -23.12 -3.69 2.70
N SER A 156 -21.99 -4.28 2.32
CA SER A 156 -21.79 -4.97 1.03
C SER A 156 -22.21 -6.44 1.01
N GLY A 157 -22.40 -7.06 2.17
CA GLY A 157 -22.54 -8.51 2.34
C GLY A 157 -21.20 -9.25 2.45
N TRP A 158 -20.07 -8.54 2.45
CA TRP A 158 -18.74 -9.11 2.64
C TRP A 158 -18.22 -8.85 4.06
N ASP A 159 -17.69 -9.89 4.71
CA ASP A 159 -17.01 -9.74 6.00
C ASP A 159 -15.52 -9.46 5.78
N MET A 160 -14.96 -8.49 6.50
CA MET A 160 -13.55 -8.13 6.37
C MET A 160 -12.97 -7.65 7.70
N ASP A 161 -12.08 -8.45 8.30
CA ASP A 161 -11.33 -8.04 9.47
C ASP A 161 -9.94 -7.52 9.13
N VAL A 162 -9.48 -6.50 9.86
CA VAL A 162 -8.15 -5.90 9.70
C VAL A 162 -7.42 -5.91 11.03
N PHE A 163 -6.26 -6.55 11.06
CA PHE A 163 -5.43 -6.68 12.26
C PHE A 163 -4.09 -6.00 12.07
N VAL A 164 -3.61 -5.30 13.09
CA VAL A 164 -2.23 -4.80 13.15
C VAL A 164 -1.36 -5.86 13.82
N HIS A 165 -0.30 -6.27 13.14
CA HIS A 165 0.80 -7.04 13.72
C HIS A 165 2.05 -6.16 13.66
N HIS A 166 2.99 -6.30 14.60
CA HIS A 166 4.22 -5.52 14.52
C HIS A 166 5.47 -6.38 14.67
N GLY A 167 6.51 -6.01 13.93
CA GLY A 167 7.84 -6.59 14.07
C GLY A 167 8.61 -6.06 15.29
N ALA A 168 9.92 -6.26 15.26
CA ALA A 168 10.83 -5.86 16.34
C ALA A 168 12.21 -5.40 15.82
N GLY A 169 12.24 -4.64 14.72
CA GLY A 169 13.47 -4.02 14.19
C GLY A 169 14.37 -4.95 13.38
N ALA A 170 13.81 -5.65 12.40
CA ALA A 170 14.55 -6.59 11.57
C ALA A 170 14.25 -6.38 10.08
N TYR A 171 15.17 -5.75 9.35
CA TYR A 171 15.05 -5.50 7.91
C TYR A 171 14.68 -6.74 7.09
N ILE A 172 15.26 -7.89 7.43
CA ILE A 172 14.98 -9.15 6.74
C ILE A 172 13.51 -9.58 6.85
N CYS A 173 12.80 -9.17 7.91
CA CYS A 173 11.36 -9.43 8.08
C CYS A 173 10.50 -8.59 7.14
N GLY A 174 11.07 -7.61 6.44
CA GLY A 174 10.43 -6.92 5.32
C GLY A 174 10.46 -7.72 4.01
N GLU A 175 11.20 -8.83 3.92
CA GLU A 175 11.10 -9.74 2.76
C GLU A 175 9.78 -10.52 2.82
N GLU A 176 9.14 -10.70 1.66
CA GLU A 176 7.79 -11.26 1.54
C GLU A 176 7.56 -12.55 2.33
N THR A 177 8.47 -13.54 2.27
CA THR A 177 8.30 -14.83 2.95
C THR A 177 8.83 -14.83 4.38
N ALA A 178 9.89 -14.06 4.66
CA ALA A 178 10.38 -13.85 6.01
C ALA A 178 9.33 -13.16 6.91
N LEU A 179 8.57 -12.23 6.33
CA LEU A 179 7.46 -11.56 6.99
C LEU A 179 6.40 -12.57 7.47
N LEU A 180 6.05 -13.54 6.63
CA LEU A 180 5.09 -14.58 6.98
C LEU A 180 5.60 -15.47 8.12
N GLU A 181 6.89 -15.84 8.09
CA GLU A 181 7.51 -16.61 9.17
C GLU A 181 7.56 -15.82 10.49
N SER A 182 7.89 -14.53 10.43
CA SER A 182 7.87 -13.63 11.59
C SER A 182 6.46 -13.55 12.20
N MET A 183 5.44 -13.37 11.37
CA MET A 183 4.03 -13.35 11.80
C MET A 183 3.55 -14.67 12.42
N GLU A 184 4.09 -15.79 11.95
CA GLU A 184 3.84 -17.12 12.52
C GLU A 184 4.54 -17.36 13.86
N GLY A 185 5.24 -16.36 14.41
CA GLY A 185 5.98 -16.44 15.66
C GLY A 185 7.31 -17.18 15.54
N LYS A 186 7.79 -17.43 14.32
CA LYS A 186 9.10 -18.02 14.06
C LYS A 186 10.12 -16.89 13.84
N LYS A 187 11.39 -17.27 13.66
CA LYS A 187 12.39 -16.30 13.21
C LYS A 187 12.04 -15.86 11.79
N GLY A 188 12.17 -14.57 11.48
CA GLY A 188 11.96 -14.02 10.13
C GLY A 188 13.04 -14.42 9.13
N GLN A 189 13.18 -15.72 8.89
CA GLN A 189 14.06 -16.29 7.87
C GLN A 189 13.22 -16.57 6.62
N PRO A 190 13.61 -16.09 5.43
CA PRO A 190 12.85 -16.33 4.21
C PRO A 190 12.65 -17.82 3.93
N ARG A 191 11.49 -18.15 3.35
CA ARG A 191 11.23 -19.50 2.83
C ARG A 191 11.84 -19.63 1.43
N LEU A 192 12.26 -20.85 1.09
CA LEU A 192 12.57 -21.17 -0.31
C LEU A 192 11.29 -21.13 -1.14
N LYS A 193 11.38 -20.56 -2.35
CA LYS A 193 10.32 -20.61 -3.37
C LYS A 193 10.72 -21.70 -4.38
N PRO A 194 9.86 -22.67 -4.74
CA PRO A 194 8.50 -22.93 -4.23
C PRO A 194 8.45 -23.59 -2.83
N PRO A 195 7.30 -23.52 -2.11
CA PRO A 195 5.99 -23.01 -2.55
C PRO A 195 5.85 -21.48 -2.49
N PHE A 196 5.08 -20.91 -3.41
CA PHE A 196 4.77 -19.48 -3.43
C PHE A 196 3.66 -19.14 -2.40
N PRO A 197 3.68 -17.92 -1.82
CA PRO A 197 2.68 -17.49 -0.82
C PRO A 197 1.23 -17.62 -1.28
N ALA A 198 0.95 -17.36 -2.57
CA ALA A 198 -0.39 -17.47 -3.13
C ALA A 198 -0.98 -18.90 -3.00
N ASN A 199 -0.13 -19.93 -2.90
CA ASN A 199 -0.55 -21.31 -2.67
C ASN A 199 -0.40 -21.73 -1.21
N CYS A 200 0.71 -21.36 -0.57
CA CYS A 200 1.06 -21.73 0.80
C CYS A 200 1.87 -20.61 1.47
N GLY A 201 1.15 -19.65 2.05
CA GLY A 201 1.68 -18.46 2.71
C GLY A 201 1.48 -18.49 4.22
N LEU A 202 0.83 -17.48 4.78
CA LEU A 202 0.58 -17.33 6.21
C LEU A 202 -0.22 -18.52 6.75
N TYR A 203 0.27 -19.18 7.79
CA TYR A 203 -0.32 -20.37 8.39
C TYR A 203 -0.56 -21.52 7.38
N GLY A 204 0.26 -21.58 6.33
CA GLY A 204 0.10 -22.53 5.23
C GLY A 204 -1.11 -22.25 4.33
N CYS A 205 -1.75 -21.10 4.47
CA CYS A 205 -2.94 -20.70 3.72
C CYS A 205 -2.59 -19.79 2.54
N PRO A 206 -3.42 -19.74 1.49
CA PRO A 206 -3.23 -18.79 0.38
C PRO A 206 -3.08 -17.36 0.89
N THR A 207 -1.98 -16.71 0.54
CA THR A 207 -1.67 -15.36 1.03
C THR A 207 -0.99 -14.53 -0.05
N THR A 208 -1.40 -13.28 -0.16
CA THR A 208 -0.66 -12.29 -0.94
C THR A 208 -0.07 -11.23 -0.02
N VAL A 209 1.23 -10.96 -0.20
CA VAL A 209 1.92 -9.87 0.48
C VAL A 209 2.05 -8.67 -0.46
N ASN A 210 1.56 -7.50 -0.09
CA ASN A 210 1.75 -6.27 -0.86
C ASN A 210 2.25 -5.14 0.04
N ASN A 211 3.05 -4.23 -0.51
CA ASN A 211 3.49 -3.05 0.22
C ASN A 211 2.31 -2.08 0.46
N VAL A 212 2.41 -1.29 1.53
CA VAL A 212 1.45 -0.24 1.93
C VAL A 212 1.04 0.63 0.75
N GLU A 213 1.99 1.25 0.03
CA GLU A 213 1.68 2.13 -1.09
C GLU A 213 0.88 1.41 -2.19
N SER A 214 1.20 0.15 -2.51
CA SER A 214 0.45 -0.63 -3.51
C SER A 214 -1.00 -0.92 -3.13
N ILE A 215 -1.27 -1.13 -1.85
CA ILE A 215 -2.63 -1.34 -1.35
C ILE A 215 -3.37 -0.01 -1.25
N ALA A 216 -2.70 1.02 -0.71
CA ALA A 216 -3.31 2.32 -0.47
C ALA A 216 -3.64 3.08 -1.76
N VAL A 217 -2.97 2.85 -2.89
CA VAL A 217 -3.41 3.49 -4.16
C VAL A 217 -4.66 2.85 -4.76
N ALA A 218 -5.00 1.62 -4.39
CA ALA A 218 -6.05 0.84 -5.05
C ALA A 218 -7.44 1.49 -5.00
N PRO A 219 -7.92 2.05 -3.86
CA PRO A 219 -9.22 2.73 -3.82
C PRO A 219 -9.33 3.87 -4.82
N THR A 220 -8.28 4.69 -4.92
CA THR A 220 -8.26 5.83 -5.83
C THR A 220 -8.17 5.39 -7.30
N ILE A 221 -7.41 4.35 -7.62
CA ILE A 221 -7.39 3.75 -8.97
C ILE A 221 -8.79 3.25 -9.34
N LEU A 222 -9.47 2.52 -8.45
CA LEU A 222 -10.79 1.95 -8.71
C LEU A 222 -11.89 3.02 -8.82
N ARG A 223 -11.75 4.15 -8.11
CA ARG A 223 -12.65 5.30 -8.23
C ARG A 223 -12.42 6.11 -9.50
N ARG A 224 -11.16 6.43 -9.82
CA ARG A 224 -10.80 7.30 -10.96
C ARG A 224 -10.70 6.55 -12.29
N GLY A 225 -10.62 5.22 -12.24
CA GLY A 225 -10.50 4.32 -13.38
C GLY A 225 -9.05 3.98 -13.71
N ALA A 226 -8.86 2.74 -14.21
CA ALA A 226 -7.56 2.23 -14.64
C ALA A 226 -6.85 3.14 -15.66
N SER A 227 -7.59 3.66 -16.64
CA SER A 227 -7.07 4.49 -17.72
C SER A 227 -6.47 5.82 -17.24
N TRP A 228 -7.03 6.42 -16.18
CA TRP A 228 -6.46 7.62 -15.58
C TRP A 228 -5.08 7.34 -14.99
N PHE A 229 -4.95 6.26 -14.22
CA PHE A 229 -3.67 5.90 -13.60
C PHE A 229 -2.64 5.43 -14.64
N ALA A 230 -3.09 4.67 -15.65
CA ALA A 230 -2.25 4.21 -16.77
C ALA A 230 -1.79 5.37 -17.68
N GLY A 231 -2.56 6.46 -17.73
CA GLY A 231 -2.22 7.68 -18.45
C GLY A 231 -1.09 8.49 -17.80
N LEU A 232 -0.73 8.17 -16.56
CA LEU A 232 0.42 8.75 -15.87
C LEU A 232 1.66 7.87 -16.07
N GLY A 233 2.79 8.50 -16.33
CA GLY A 233 4.10 7.88 -16.46
C GLY A 233 4.39 7.27 -17.83
N LYS A 234 5.22 6.22 -17.85
CA LYS A 234 5.71 5.61 -19.10
C LYS A 234 5.10 4.22 -19.32
N PRO A 235 5.03 3.72 -20.56
CA PRO A 235 4.64 2.34 -20.82
C PRO A 235 5.43 1.36 -19.94
N ASN A 236 4.73 0.40 -19.33
CA ASN A 236 5.26 -0.57 -18.35
C ASN A 236 5.76 0.00 -17.00
N ASN A 237 5.61 1.32 -16.76
CA ASN A 237 5.94 2.00 -15.51
C ASN A 237 4.94 3.16 -15.29
N THR A 238 3.68 2.79 -15.09
CA THR A 238 2.57 3.74 -14.99
C THR A 238 2.30 4.22 -13.56
N GLY A 239 1.56 5.31 -13.47
CA GLY A 239 1.03 5.87 -12.23
C GLY A 239 1.93 6.90 -11.55
N THR A 240 1.57 7.18 -10.31
CA THR A 240 2.37 8.00 -9.40
C THR A 240 3.23 7.13 -8.49
N LYS A 241 4.21 7.75 -7.84
CA LYS A 241 5.08 7.13 -6.83
C LYS A 241 5.41 8.13 -5.74
N LEU A 242 5.38 7.68 -4.50
CA LEU A 242 5.99 8.39 -3.39
C LEU A 242 7.51 8.25 -3.46
N PHE A 243 8.20 9.36 -3.72
CA PHE A 243 9.65 9.48 -3.70
C PHE A 243 10.11 9.96 -2.33
N CYS A 244 11.10 9.28 -1.76
CA CYS A 244 11.75 9.67 -0.50
C CYS A 244 13.13 10.26 -0.83
N ILE A 245 13.21 11.58 -0.94
CA ILE A 245 14.46 12.26 -1.27
C ILE A 245 15.21 12.51 0.03
N SER A 246 16.24 11.69 0.26
CA SER A 246 17.09 11.74 1.44
C SER A 246 18.54 12.07 1.09
N GLY A 247 19.40 12.26 2.10
CA GLY A 247 20.83 12.50 1.90
C GLY A 247 21.20 13.96 1.57
N HIS A 248 22.18 14.14 0.68
CA HIS A 248 22.83 15.44 0.42
C HIS A 248 22.09 16.30 -0.63
N VAL A 249 20.84 16.63 -0.32
CA VAL A 249 20.04 17.64 -1.05
C VAL A 249 19.81 18.86 -0.16
N GLU A 250 19.42 19.99 -0.75
CA GLU A 250 19.19 21.22 0.01
C GLU A 250 18.00 21.10 0.99
N LYS A 251 16.93 20.41 0.58
CA LYS A 251 15.69 20.24 1.36
C LYS A 251 15.16 18.81 1.24
N PRO A 252 15.69 17.83 2.00
CA PRO A 252 15.19 16.45 1.99
C PRO A 252 13.68 16.40 2.25
N CYS A 253 12.95 15.60 1.47
CA CYS A 253 11.48 15.55 1.54
C CYS A 253 10.92 14.24 0.98
N ASN A 254 9.70 13.92 1.40
CA ASN A 254 8.85 12.95 0.71
C ASN A 254 7.91 13.69 -0.21
N VAL A 255 7.76 13.22 -1.45
CA VAL A 255 6.82 13.82 -2.40
C VAL A 255 6.24 12.75 -3.31
N GLU A 256 4.93 12.81 -3.54
CA GLU A 256 4.29 12.03 -4.59
C GLU A 256 4.59 12.67 -5.94
N GLU A 257 5.01 11.92 -6.95
CA GLU A 257 5.23 12.51 -8.26
C GLU A 257 4.96 11.46 -9.35
N GLU A 258 4.82 11.92 -10.59
CA GLU A 258 4.56 11.04 -11.72
C GLU A 258 5.75 10.10 -11.98
N MET A 259 5.48 8.81 -12.19
CA MET A 259 6.52 7.84 -12.54
C MET A 259 7.20 8.23 -13.86
N GLY A 260 8.52 8.09 -13.92
CA GLY A 260 9.28 8.42 -15.14
C GLY A 260 9.70 9.89 -15.25
N ILE A 261 9.40 10.72 -14.24
CA ILE A 261 10.03 12.03 -14.04
C ILE A 261 11.57 11.91 -14.09
N PRO A 262 12.29 12.79 -14.80
CA PRO A 262 13.75 12.82 -14.76
C PRO A 262 14.24 13.07 -13.33
N LEU A 263 15.23 12.29 -12.87
CA LEU A 263 15.78 12.44 -11.52
C LEU A 263 16.26 13.87 -11.24
N ARG A 264 16.94 14.50 -12.20
CA ARG A 264 17.39 15.89 -12.08
C ARG A 264 16.24 16.84 -11.83
N GLU A 265 15.15 16.70 -12.58
CA GLU A 265 13.97 17.53 -12.43
C GLU A 265 13.30 17.30 -11.07
N LEU A 266 13.16 16.04 -10.64
CA LEU A 266 12.65 15.69 -9.32
C LEU A 266 13.44 16.40 -8.19
N LEU A 267 14.77 16.32 -8.23
CA LEU A 267 15.63 16.93 -7.21
C LEU A 267 15.59 18.47 -7.27
N GLU A 268 15.79 19.06 -8.44
CA GLU A 268 15.80 20.53 -8.59
C GLU A 268 14.45 21.16 -8.20
N LYS A 269 13.33 20.50 -8.52
CA LYS A 269 11.98 21.03 -8.25
C LYS A 269 11.53 20.84 -6.81
N HIS A 270 11.69 19.66 -6.23
CA HIS A 270 11.03 19.33 -4.96
C HIS A 270 11.93 19.44 -3.74
N CYS A 271 13.25 19.25 -3.90
CA CYS A 271 14.19 19.32 -2.78
C CYS A 271 15.21 20.45 -2.92
N GLY A 272 15.03 21.36 -3.88
CA GLY A 272 15.92 22.50 -4.11
C GLY A 272 17.26 22.14 -4.75
N GLY A 273 17.40 20.92 -5.28
CA GLY A 273 18.61 20.42 -5.91
C GLY A 273 19.59 19.74 -4.95
N VAL A 274 20.69 19.27 -5.55
CA VAL A 274 21.82 18.65 -4.85
C VAL A 274 22.56 19.73 -4.06
N ARG A 275 23.02 19.39 -2.84
CA ARG A 275 23.74 20.33 -1.99
C ARG A 275 25.00 20.83 -2.70
N GLY A 276 25.10 22.15 -2.90
CA GLY A 276 26.21 22.76 -3.66
C GLY A 276 26.05 22.73 -5.19
N GLY A 277 24.86 22.38 -5.71
CA GLY A 277 24.54 22.38 -7.13
C GLY A 277 24.66 20.99 -7.79
N TRP A 278 24.05 20.84 -8.97
CA TRP A 278 24.01 19.57 -9.72
C TRP A 278 25.39 19.00 -10.02
N ASP A 279 26.36 19.86 -10.34
CA ASP A 279 27.73 19.45 -10.66
C ASP A 279 28.51 18.93 -9.43
N ASN A 280 27.98 19.14 -8.23
CA ASN A 280 28.51 18.56 -6.99
C ASN A 280 27.93 17.16 -6.67
N LEU A 281 27.09 16.60 -7.56
CA LEU A 281 26.53 15.25 -7.38
C LEU A 281 27.61 14.20 -7.60
N LEU A 282 27.84 13.38 -6.57
CA LEU A 282 28.81 12.27 -6.63
C LEU A 282 28.17 10.95 -7.08
N ALA A 283 27.01 10.62 -6.53
CA ALA A 283 26.29 9.37 -6.80
C ALA A 283 24.79 9.52 -6.45
N VAL A 284 23.99 8.58 -6.94
CA VAL A 284 22.56 8.39 -6.64
C VAL A 284 22.37 6.95 -6.19
#